data_AF-A0A8J4TPA8-F1
#
_entry.id   AF-A0A8J4TPA8-F1
#
_cell.length_a   1.000
_cell.length_b   1.000
_cell.length_c   1.000
_cell.angle_alpha   90.00
_cell.angle_beta   90.00
_cell.angle_gamma   90.00
#
_symmetry.space_group_name_H-M   'P 1'
#
loop_
_entity.id
_entity.type
_entity.pdbx_description
1 polymer ?
#
loop_
_entity_poly.entity_id
_entity_poly.type
_entity_poly.pdbx_seq_one_letter_code
_entity_poly.pdbx_strand_id
1 'polypeptide(L)'
;MAVLTQGEVDSLLAELGSRLENLEEFGMSIYKELFTAHPEYIALFSKLQGLTLDNVMQSEGIKYYGRTLATELRQLITSAANASELEAVLDKSSKDHTTRNVTSAQFLSGEPVFIKYFNEVLTKDENKAAMEKLLKHVMPAIASKI
;
A
#
# COMPACT_ATOMS: atom_id res chain seq x y z
N MET A 1 21.00 1.97 6.37
CA MET A 1 21.25 1.97 4.91
C MET A 1 19.92 2.17 4.22
N ALA A 2 19.88 2.80 3.05
CA ALA A 2 18.65 2.93 2.27
C ALA A 2 18.12 1.54 1.85
N VAL A 3 16.81 1.40 1.74
CA VAL A 3 16.17 0.14 1.36
C VAL A 3 16.36 -0.12 -0.12
N LEU A 4 16.14 0.91 -0.93
CA LEU A 4 16.38 0.91 -2.37
C LEU A 4 17.50 1.89 -2.73
N THR A 5 18.07 1.71 -3.91
CA THR A 5 18.91 2.70 -4.57
C THR A 5 18.04 3.74 -5.26
N GLN A 6 18.60 4.92 -5.57
CA GLN A 6 17.86 5.94 -6.33
C GLN A 6 17.44 5.42 -7.72
N GLY A 7 18.28 4.60 -8.37
CA GLY A 7 17.94 4.02 -9.67
C GLY A 7 16.75 3.04 -9.61
N GLU A 8 16.64 2.24 -8.55
CA GLU A 8 15.47 1.38 -8.32
C GLU A 8 14.19 2.21 -8.09
N VAL A 9 14.30 3.31 -7.33
CA VAL A 9 13.18 4.25 -7.10
C VAL A 9 12.73 4.89 -8.42
N ASP A 10 13.67 5.44 -9.19
CA ASP A 10 13.36 6.10 -10.46
C ASP A 10 12.73 5.13 -11.46
N SER A 11 13.25 3.89 -11.53
CA SER A 11 12.70 2.84 -12.40
C SER A 11 11.29 2.42 -12.00
N LEU A 12 11.01 2.29 -10.69
CA LEU A 12 9.68 1.98 -10.17
C LEU A 12 8.68 3.10 -10.48
N LEU A 13 9.05 4.35 -10.21
CA LEU A 13 8.19 5.50 -10.46
C LEU A 13 7.91 5.66 -11.96
N ALA A 14 8.90 5.43 -12.82
CA ALA A 14 8.73 5.48 -14.27
C ALA A 14 7.76 4.41 -14.79
N GLU A 15 7.84 3.17 -14.26
CA GLU A 15 6.93 2.10 -14.67
C GLU A 15 5.51 2.29 -14.14
N LEU A 16 5.37 2.75 -12.89
CA LEU A 16 4.05 3.04 -12.32
C LEU A 16 3.39 4.27 -12.95
N GLY A 17 4.17 5.24 -13.44
CA GLY A 17 3.80 6.33 -14.34
C GLY A 17 2.34 6.77 -14.28
N SER A 18 1.55 6.37 -15.28
CA SER A 18 0.13 6.74 -15.43
C SER A 18 -0.77 6.31 -14.27
N ARG A 19 -0.43 5.23 -13.55
CA ARG A 19 -1.17 4.81 -12.34
C ARG A 19 -0.98 5.81 -11.21
N LEU A 20 0.18 6.46 -11.13
CA LEU A 20 0.46 7.50 -10.14
C LEU A 20 -0.18 8.86 -10.49
N GLU A 21 -0.68 9.02 -11.73
CA GLU A 21 -1.50 10.16 -12.15
C GLU A 21 -2.97 9.99 -11.70
N ASN A 22 -3.48 8.75 -11.71
CA ASN A 22 -4.81 8.41 -11.18
C ASN A 22 -4.73 7.62 -9.86
N LEU A 23 -4.32 8.30 -8.80
CA LEU A 23 -4.14 7.70 -7.46
C LEU A 23 -5.41 7.02 -6.91
N GLU A 24 -6.58 7.55 -7.24
CA GLU A 24 -7.85 6.98 -6.79
C GLU A 24 -8.06 5.58 -7.36
N GLU A 25 -8.04 5.46 -8.70
CA GLU A 25 -8.24 4.18 -9.38
C GLU A 25 -7.12 3.18 -9.04
N PHE A 26 -5.89 3.67 -8.95
CA PHE A 26 -4.75 2.84 -8.59
C PHE A 26 -4.91 2.22 -7.19
N GLY A 27 -5.18 3.03 -6.17
CA GLY A 27 -5.38 2.48 -4.82
C GLY A 27 -6.65 1.64 -4.69
N MET A 28 -7.73 1.98 -5.40
CA MET A 28 -8.94 1.14 -5.45
C MET A 28 -8.64 -0.26 -6.00
N SER A 29 -7.78 -0.38 -7.01
CA SER A 29 -7.40 -1.69 -7.54
C SER A 29 -6.64 -2.56 -6.53
N ILE A 30 -5.86 -1.95 -5.63
CA ILE A 30 -5.18 -2.67 -4.53
C ILE A 30 -6.20 -3.12 -3.48
N TYR A 31 -7.14 -2.24 -3.08
CA TYR A 31 -8.20 -2.62 -2.16
C TYR A 31 -9.11 -3.72 -2.71
N LYS A 32 -9.32 -3.76 -4.03
CA LYS A 32 -10.07 -4.84 -4.67
C LYS A 32 -9.41 -6.20 -4.39
N GLU A 33 -8.10 -6.31 -4.54
CA GLU A 33 -7.37 -7.54 -4.21
C GLU A 33 -7.43 -7.84 -2.71
N LEU A 34 -7.23 -6.82 -1.86
CA LEU A 34 -7.29 -6.97 -0.40
C LEU A 34 -8.65 -7.48 0.08
N PHE A 35 -9.74 -6.88 -0.37
CA PHE A 35 -11.09 -7.27 0.04
C PHE A 35 -11.58 -8.55 -0.63
N THR A 36 -10.99 -8.94 -1.77
CA THR A 36 -11.24 -10.27 -2.34
C THR A 36 -10.58 -11.36 -1.50
N ALA A 37 -9.37 -11.10 -1.00
CA ALA A 37 -8.65 -12.02 -0.12
C ALA A 37 -9.21 -12.04 1.31
N HIS A 38 -9.61 -10.87 1.81
CA HIS A 38 -10.09 -10.62 3.18
C HIS A 38 -11.35 -9.75 3.18
N PRO A 39 -12.52 -10.29 2.79
CA PRO A 39 -13.77 -9.53 2.76
C PRO A 39 -14.14 -8.94 4.13
N GLU A 40 -13.75 -9.61 5.22
CA GLU A 40 -13.96 -9.16 6.59
C GLU A 40 -13.26 -7.84 6.91
N TYR A 41 -12.24 -7.44 6.14
CA TYR A 41 -11.52 -6.19 6.36
C TYR A 41 -12.32 -4.95 5.96
N ILE A 42 -13.35 -5.08 5.10
CA ILE A 42 -14.21 -3.95 4.72
C ILE A 42 -14.78 -3.25 5.97
N ALA A 43 -15.20 -4.04 6.96
CA ALA A 43 -15.77 -3.54 8.21
C ALA A 43 -14.74 -2.87 9.15
N LEU A 44 -13.44 -2.88 8.83
CA LEU A 44 -12.42 -2.14 9.58
C LEU A 44 -12.36 -0.66 9.16
N PHE A 45 -12.92 -0.33 8.01
CA PHE A 45 -12.90 1.01 7.45
C PHE A 45 -14.19 1.75 7.79
N SER A 46 -14.07 2.89 8.49
CA SER A 46 -15.22 3.64 8.98
C SER A 46 -16.13 4.16 7.87
N LYS A 47 -15.60 4.49 6.69
CA LYS A 47 -16.40 4.94 5.54
C LYS A 47 -17.00 3.79 4.71
N LEU A 48 -16.71 2.54 5.06
CA LEU A 48 -17.20 1.35 4.36
C LEU A 48 -18.18 0.52 5.22
N GLN A 49 -18.60 1.04 6.37
CA GLN A 49 -19.52 0.33 7.26
C GLN A 49 -20.83 -0.02 6.55
N GLY A 50 -21.25 -1.27 6.68
CA GLY A 50 -22.46 -1.81 6.03
C GLY A 50 -22.30 -2.18 4.56
N LEU A 51 -21.11 -1.99 3.96
CA LEU A 51 -20.81 -2.44 2.61
C LEU A 51 -20.32 -3.88 2.60
N THR A 52 -20.46 -4.53 1.44
CA THR A 52 -20.00 -5.89 1.17
C THR A 52 -19.10 -5.91 -0.05
N LEU A 53 -18.49 -7.05 -0.36
CA LEU A 53 -17.66 -7.21 -1.54
C LEU A 53 -18.39 -6.84 -2.85
N ASP A 54 -19.71 -7.07 -2.90
CA ASP A 54 -20.54 -6.81 -4.08
C ASP A 54 -20.69 -5.32 -4.42
N ASN A 55 -20.62 -4.44 -3.41
CA ASN A 55 -20.93 -3.01 -3.58
C ASN A 55 -19.81 -2.06 -3.10
N VAL A 56 -18.82 -2.55 -2.35
CA VAL A 56 -17.76 -1.70 -1.77
C VAL A 56 -17.01 -0.91 -2.83
N MET A 57 -16.75 -1.53 -3.99
CA MET A 57 -16.00 -0.91 -5.10
C MET A 57 -16.76 0.22 -5.82
N GLN A 58 -18.05 0.39 -5.54
CA GLN A 58 -18.90 1.43 -6.13
C GLN A 58 -19.09 2.62 -5.17
N SER A 59 -18.55 2.56 -3.96
CA SER A 59 -18.77 3.56 -2.91
C SER A 59 -17.85 4.78 -3.00
N GLU A 60 -18.29 5.93 -2.49
CA GLU A 60 -17.40 7.10 -2.33
C GLU A 60 -16.33 6.87 -1.25
N GLY A 61 -16.62 6.00 -0.27
CA GLY A 61 -15.68 5.64 0.77
C GLY A 61 -14.43 4.97 0.20
N ILE A 62 -14.58 4.07 -0.78
CA ILE A 62 -13.43 3.36 -1.36
C ILE A 62 -12.54 4.27 -2.20
N LYS A 63 -13.13 5.28 -2.85
CA LYS A 63 -12.38 6.31 -3.60
C LYS A 63 -11.47 7.11 -2.68
N TYR A 64 -11.99 7.52 -1.52
CA TYR A 64 -11.21 8.18 -0.48
C TYR A 64 -10.02 7.32 -0.05
N TYR A 65 -10.26 6.06 0.34
CA TYR A 65 -9.21 5.18 0.81
C TYR A 65 -8.21 4.81 -0.29
N GLY A 66 -8.68 4.59 -1.52
CA GLY A 66 -7.84 4.35 -2.68
C GLY A 66 -6.84 5.50 -2.88
N ARG A 67 -7.32 6.74 -2.90
CA ARG A 67 -6.46 7.91 -3.01
C ARG A 67 -5.46 8.01 -1.86
N THR A 68 -5.87 7.80 -0.61
CA THR A 68 -4.96 7.90 0.54
C THR A 68 -3.88 6.83 0.49
N LEU A 69 -4.26 5.58 0.16
CA LEU A 69 -3.33 4.46 0.05
C LEU A 69 -2.30 4.69 -1.07
N ALA A 70 -2.75 5.06 -2.25
CA ALA A 70 -1.85 5.32 -3.39
C ALA A 70 -0.92 6.52 -3.13
N THR A 71 -1.40 7.55 -2.44
CA THR A 71 -0.56 8.68 -2.01
C THR A 71 0.55 8.23 -1.06
N GLU A 72 0.22 7.39 -0.09
CA GLU A 72 1.16 6.85 0.88
C GLU A 72 2.18 5.90 0.23
N LEU A 73 1.73 4.99 -0.65
CA LEU A 73 2.62 4.13 -1.43
C LEU A 73 3.60 4.94 -2.27
N ARG A 74 3.13 6.02 -2.93
CA ARG A 74 4.02 6.93 -3.65
C ARG A 74 5.08 7.54 -2.72
N GLN A 75 4.69 7.99 -1.52
CA GLN A 75 5.64 8.55 -0.55
C GLN A 75 6.66 7.50 -0.06
N LEU A 76 6.22 6.28 0.21
CA LEU A 76 7.11 5.17 0.59
C LEU A 76 8.12 4.84 -0.52
N ILE A 77 7.67 4.78 -1.78
CA ILE A 77 8.55 4.54 -2.93
C ILE A 77 9.55 5.68 -3.09
N THR A 78 9.08 6.93 -3.10
CA THR A 78 9.95 8.11 -3.31
C THR A 78 11.01 8.24 -2.20
N SER A 79 10.66 7.90 -0.96
CA SER A 79 11.60 7.98 0.17
C SER A 79 12.51 6.75 0.33
N ALA A 80 12.29 5.67 -0.41
CA ALA A 80 12.99 4.39 -0.20
C ALA A 80 14.52 4.45 -0.39
N ALA A 81 15.01 5.45 -1.13
CA ALA A 81 16.44 5.73 -1.32
C ALA A 81 17.06 6.60 -0.21
N ASN A 82 16.26 7.12 0.72
CA ASN A 82 16.71 7.95 1.84
C ASN A 82 16.18 7.38 3.17
N ALA A 83 17.06 6.79 3.96
CA ALA A 83 16.69 6.10 5.20
C ALA A 83 15.97 7.00 6.21
N SER A 84 16.39 8.26 6.36
CA SER A 84 15.78 9.18 7.32
C SER A 84 14.41 9.68 6.86
N GLU A 85 14.25 9.92 5.56
CA GLU A 85 12.93 10.27 5.01
C GLU A 85 11.95 9.08 5.11
N LEU A 86 12.42 7.87 4.79
CA LEU A 86 11.60 6.67 4.90
C LEU A 86 11.16 6.43 6.35
N GLU A 87 12.05 6.58 7.32
CA GLU A 87 11.72 6.44 8.75
C GLU A 87 10.63 7.42 9.18
N ALA A 88 10.69 8.68 8.73
CA ALA A 88 9.65 9.67 9.02
C ALA A 88 8.29 9.28 8.40
N VAL A 89 8.29 8.71 7.19
CA VAL A 89 7.05 8.20 6.55
C VAL A 89 6.50 7.01 7.32
N LEU A 90 7.35 6.07 7.75
CA LEU A 90 6.93 4.89 8.53
C LEU A 90 6.32 5.28 9.88
N ASP A 91 6.89 6.26 10.58
CA ASP A 91 6.36 6.76 11.86
C ASP A 91 4.97 7.36 11.71
N LYS A 92 4.75 8.10 10.61
CA LYS A 92 3.43 8.65 10.29
C LYS A 92 2.44 7.52 9.96
N SER A 93 2.83 6.60 9.08
CA SER A 93 2.02 5.46 8.66
C SER A 93 1.57 4.60 9.84
N SER A 94 2.49 4.34 10.78
CA SER A 94 2.19 3.55 11.98
C SER A 94 1.09 4.21 12.84
N LYS A 95 1.15 5.53 13.03
CA LYS A 95 0.14 6.29 13.78
C LYS A 95 -1.23 6.27 13.12
N ASP A 96 -1.26 6.23 11.78
CA ASP A 96 -2.51 6.12 11.05
C ASP A 96 -3.20 4.77 11.36
N HIS A 97 -2.45 3.72 11.67
CA HIS A 97 -3.00 2.38 11.93
C HIS A 97 -3.22 2.07 13.42
N THR A 98 -2.44 2.62 14.35
CA THR A 98 -2.65 2.42 15.81
C THR A 98 -3.99 2.96 16.31
N THR A 99 -4.54 3.95 15.63
CA THR A 99 -5.84 4.56 15.98
C THR A 99 -7.03 3.83 15.36
N ARG A 100 -6.80 2.70 14.67
CA ARG A 100 -7.81 1.93 13.94
C ARG A 100 -7.97 0.53 14.53
N ASN A 101 -9.09 -0.11 14.22
CA ASN A 101 -9.40 -1.48 14.67
C ASN A 101 -8.66 -2.57 13.85
N VAL A 102 -7.43 -2.33 13.44
CA VAL A 102 -6.62 -3.32 12.71
C VAL A 102 -5.52 -3.83 13.63
N THR A 103 -5.37 -5.16 13.74
CA THR A 103 -4.26 -5.75 14.49
C THR A 103 -3.00 -5.81 13.63
N SER A 104 -1.83 -5.83 14.28
CA SER A 104 -0.54 -6.12 13.62
C SER A 104 -0.61 -7.34 12.68
N ALA A 105 -1.27 -8.43 13.09
CA ALA A 105 -1.40 -9.63 12.27
C ALA A 105 -2.30 -9.43 11.03
N GLN A 106 -3.41 -8.70 11.16
CA GLN A 106 -4.28 -8.34 10.03
C GLN A 106 -3.63 -7.32 9.09
N PHE A 107 -2.75 -6.45 9.60
CA PHE A 107 -1.97 -5.57 8.73
C PHE A 107 -0.97 -6.39 7.91
N LEU A 108 -0.25 -7.32 8.55
CA LEU A 108 0.75 -8.16 7.88
C LEU A 108 0.18 -9.19 6.90
N SER A 109 -1.07 -9.63 7.09
CA SER A 109 -1.74 -10.49 6.09
C SER A 109 -1.92 -9.78 4.73
N GLY A 110 -1.89 -8.45 4.70
CA GLY A 110 -1.89 -7.66 3.47
C GLY A 110 -0.59 -7.76 2.67
N GLU A 111 0.56 -8.08 3.29
CA GLU A 111 1.86 -8.14 2.62
C GLU A 111 1.87 -9.07 1.39
N PRO A 112 1.49 -10.35 1.49
CA PRO A 112 1.45 -11.22 0.32
C PRO A 112 0.46 -10.76 -0.74
N VAL A 113 -0.64 -10.10 -0.37
CA VAL A 113 -1.62 -9.56 -1.32
C VAL A 113 -1.03 -8.41 -2.12
N PHE A 114 -0.34 -7.49 -1.45
CA PHE A 114 0.29 -6.33 -2.08
C PHE A 114 1.45 -6.78 -2.98
N ILE A 115 2.29 -7.70 -2.52
CA ILE A 115 3.38 -8.27 -3.34
C ILE A 115 2.80 -8.94 -4.60
N LYS A 116 1.76 -9.76 -4.46
CA LYS A 116 1.09 -10.40 -5.60
C LYS A 116 0.58 -9.34 -6.59
N TYR A 117 -0.16 -8.35 -6.11
CA TYR A 117 -0.70 -7.28 -6.95
C TYR A 117 0.42 -6.58 -7.74
N PHE A 118 1.52 -6.20 -7.08
CA PHE A 118 2.62 -5.52 -7.76
C PHE A 118 3.37 -6.43 -8.73
N ASN A 119 3.47 -7.74 -8.46
CA ASN A 119 4.06 -8.71 -9.39
C ASN A 119 3.22 -8.90 -10.66
N GLU A 120 1.92 -8.66 -10.60
CA GLU A 120 1.01 -8.68 -11.77
C GLU A 120 1.01 -7.35 -12.53
N VAL A 121 1.20 -6.23 -11.84
CA VAL A 121 1.15 -4.89 -12.42
C VAL A 121 2.49 -4.45 -13.03
N LEU A 122 3.60 -4.81 -12.40
CA LEU A 122 4.95 -4.49 -12.87
C LEU A 122 5.37 -5.52 -13.93
N THR A 123 5.96 -5.03 -15.01
CA THR A 123 6.42 -5.85 -16.13
C THR A 123 7.91 -6.18 -16.04
N LYS A 124 8.71 -5.28 -15.45
CA LYS A 124 10.15 -5.47 -15.27
C LYS A 124 10.46 -6.29 -14.02
N ASP A 125 11.26 -7.34 -14.16
CA ASP A 125 11.59 -8.23 -13.04
C ASP A 125 12.44 -7.53 -11.97
N GLU A 126 13.31 -6.59 -12.36
CA GLU A 126 14.05 -5.75 -11.42
C GLU A 126 13.12 -4.88 -10.56
N ASN A 127 12.03 -4.37 -11.14
CA ASN A 127 11.07 -3.55 -10.41
C ASN A 127 10.18 -4.41 -9.50
N LYS A 128 9.80 -5.62 -9.93
CA LYS A 128 9.13 -6.60 -9.05
C LYS A 128 9.98 -6.90 -7.82
N ALA A 129 11.26 -7.21 -8.02
CA ALA A 129 12.19 -7.48 -6.93
C ALA A 129 12.38 -6.25 -6.01
N ALA A 130 12.49 -5.05 -6.57
CA ALA A 130 12.62 -3.82 -5.80
C ALA A 130 11.35 -3.52 -4.97
N MET A 131 10.17 -3.68 -5.56
CA MET A 131 8.90 -3.47 -4.85
C MET A 131 8.70 -4.51 -3.75
N GLU A 132 8.97 -5.78 -4.02
CA GLU A 132 8.90 -6.84 -3.01
C GLU A 132 9.85 -6.57 -1.84
N LYS A 133 11.09 -6.17 -2.13
CA LYS A 133 12.07 -5.76 -1.12
C LYS A 133 11.58 -4.58 -0.28
N LEU A 134 10.96 -3.59 -0.91
CA LEU A 134 10.38 -2.44 -0.20
C LEU A 134 9.25 -2.88 0.72
N LEU A 135 8.27 -3.64 0.20
CA LEU A 135 7.10 -4.10 0.97
C LEU A 135 7.50 -4.95 2.18
N LYS A 136 8.41 -5.91 1.99
CA LYS A 136 8.98 -6.75 3.06
C LYS A 136 9.76 -5.97 4.12
N HIS A 137 10.17 -4.73 3.81
CA HIS A 137 10.79 -3.84 4.78
C HIS A 137 9.75 -2.99 5.50
N VAL A 138 8.89 -2.30 4.76
CA VAL A 138 7.99 -1.27 5.31
C VAL A 138 6.82 -1.88 6.08
N MET A 139 6.26 -2.99 5.63
CA MET A 139 5.07 -3.57 6.27
C MET A 139 5.38 -4.12 7.67
N PRO A 140 6.44 -4.90 7.90
CA PRO A 140 6.87 -5.26 9.24
C PRO A 140 7.25 -4.07 10.12
N ALA A 141 7.89 -3.05 9.54
CA ALA A 141 8.26 -1.84 10.29
C ALA A 141 7.03 -1.08 10.80
N ILE A 142 5.99 -0.94 9.97
CA ILE A 142 4.71 -0.34 10.37
C ILE A 142 4.01 -1.22 11.41
N ALA A 143 3.88 -2.52 11.12
CA ALA A 143 3.18 -3.47 12.00
C ALA A 143 3.79 -3.51 13.41
N SER A 144 5.11 -3.43 13.55
CA SER A 144 5.78 -3.42 14.87
C SER A 144 5.36 -2.28 15.80
N LYS A 145 4.68 -1.26 15.26
CA LYS A 145 4.23 -0.05 15.95
C LYS A 145 2.70 0.06 16.03
N ILE A 146 1.94 -0.92 15.54
CA ILE A 146 0.47 -1.03 15.65
C ILE A 146 0.10 -1.75 16.95
#